data_AF-A0A944CI83-F1
#
_entry.id   AF-A0A944CI83-F1
#
_cell.length_a   1.000
_cell.length_b   1.000
_cell.length_c   1.000
_cell.angle_alpha   90.00
_cell.angle_beta   90.00
_cell.angle_gamma   90.00
#
_symmetry.space_group_name_H-M   'P 1'
#
loop_
_entity.id
_entity.type
_entity.pdbx_description
1 polymer ?
#
loop_
_entity_poly.entity_id
_entity_poly.type
_entity_poly.pdbx_seq_one_letter_code
_entity_poly.pdbx_strand_id
1 'polypeptide(L)'
;MNEFMEFFNSSAPESVSTSVKLMLLLTVLSIAPGILILMTSFTRIIIVLSFVRTALATQQMPPNQVLVGLAMFLSFFIMAPTFHEVNEQALTPLFNEEINLEQAYERASIPFKEFMSAHTRQKDLALFLEYSKAETPETVQDIPLTALVPAFAISEIKTAFQIGFMIFIPFLVIDMVVASVLMSMGMMMLPPVMISLPFKILLFVMVDGWYLVVKSLLQSF
;
A
#
# COMPACT_ATOMS: atom_id res chain seq x y z
N MET A 1 7.98 -9.26 -27.52
CA MET A 1 6.79 -9.77 -26.80
C MET A 1 6.10 -10.90 -27.59
N ASN A 2 6.02 -10.80 -28.91
CA ASN A 2 5.48 -11.89 -29.76
C ASN A 2 6.35 -13.16 -29.76
N GLU A 3 7.69 -13.05 -29.74
CA GLU A 3 8.59 -14.21 -29.62
C GLU A 3 8.46 -14.96 -28.28
N PHE A 4 8.10 -14.24 -27.21
CA PHE A 4 7.87 -14.86 -25.90
C PHE A 4 6.60 -15.70 -25.91
N MET A 5 5.51 -15.20 -26.52
CA MET A 5 4.24 -15.93 -26.67
C MET A 5 4.36 -17.11 -27.66
N GLU A 6 5.18 -16.99 -28.69
CA GLU A 6 5.43 -18.06 -29.67
C GLU A 6 6.16 -19.26 -29.04
N PHE A 7 7.01 -19.02 -28.04
CA PHE A 7 7.68 -20.06 -27.24
C PHE A 7 6.69 -20.89 -26.40
N PHE A 8 5.62 -20.27 -25.89
CA PHE A 8 4.56 -20.95 -25.14
C PHE A 8 3.61 -21.76 -26.02
N ASN A 9 3.42 -21.38 -27.28
CA ASN A 9 2.41 -21.98 -28.15
C ASN A 9 2.94 -23.12 -29.05
N SER A 10 4.26 -23.18 -29.28
CA SER A 10 4.90 -24.16 -30.16
C SER A 10 5.55 -25.35 -29.44
N SER A 11 5.64 -25.30 -28.11
CA SER A 11 6.21 -26.39 -27.31
C SER A 11 5.09 -27.26 -26.76
N ALA A 12 5.04 -28.53 -27.15
CA ALA A 12 4.11 -29.51 -26.59
C ALA A 12 4.09 -29.40 -25.04
N PRO A 13 2.91 -29.45 -24.37
CA PRO A 13 2.79 -29.28 -22.92
C PRO A 13 3.65 -30.25 -22.08
N GLU A 14 4.10 -31.35 -22.66
CA GLU A 14 4.98 -32.35 -22.02
C GLU A 14 6.48 -31.98 -22.01
N SER A 15 6.95 -31.00 -22.80
CA SER A 15 8.38 -30.71 -22.97
C SER A 15 8.88 -29.40 -22.34
N VAL A 16 8.03 -28.67 -21.61
CA VAL A 16 8.52 -27.56 -20.77
C VAL A 16 9.24 -28.17 -19.57
N SER A 17 10.57 -28.22 -19.65
CA SER A 17 11.41 -28.78 -18.58
C SER A 17 11.07 -28.13 -17.23
N THR A 18 11.11 -28.92 -16.16
CA THR A 18 10.86 -28.46 -14.78
C THR A 18 11.63 -27.18 -14.43
N SER A 19 12.83 -27.01 -15.01
CA SER A 19 13.65 -25.81 -14.90
C SER A 19 12.98 -24.54 -15.43
N VAL A 20 12.28 -24.60 -16.58
CA VAL A 20 11.55 -23.44 -17.15
C VAL A 20 10.33 -23.10 -16.30
N LYS A 21 9.59 -24.11 -15.79
CA LYS A 21 8.46 -23.89 -14.88
C LYS A 21 8.91 -23.23 -13.57
N LEU A 22 10.02 -23.69 -12.99
CA LEU A 22 10.63 -23.08 -11.80
C LEU A 22 11.11 -21.65 -12.06
N MET A 23 11.70 -21.39 -13.22
CA MET A 23 12.13 -20.03 -13.60
C MET A 23 10.94 -19.07 -13.65
N LEU A 24 9.84 -19.47 -14.31
CA LEU A 24 8.62 -18.66 -14.38
C LEU A 24 8.01 -18.41 -13.00
N LEU A 25 7.96 -19.43 -12.14
CA LEU A 25 7.48 -19.27 -10.77
C LEU A 25 8.31 -18.23 -9.99
N LEU A 26 9.63 -18.31 -10.09
CA LEU A 26 10.55 -17.36 -9.45
C LEU A 26 10.40 -15.94 -10.02
N THR A 27 10.12 -15.80 -11.32
CA THR A 27 9.82 -14.50 -11.93
C THR A 27 8.53 -13.90 -11.40
N VAL A 28 7.47 -14.70 -11.24
CA VAL A 28 6.21 -14.20 -10.65
C VAL A 28 6.42 -13.82 -9.17
N LEU A 29 7.15 -14.66 -8.43
CA LEU A 29 7.43 -14.41 -7.01
C LEU A 29 8.29 -13.16 -6.79
N SER A 30 9.19 -12.82 -7.72
CA SER A 30 10.02 -11.61 -7.61
C SER A 30 9.24 -10.32 -7.88
N ILE A 31 8.16 -10.38 -8.65
CA ILE A 31 7.27 -9.24 -8.94
C ILE A 31 6.21 -9.06 -7.85
N ALA A 32 5.85 -10.12 -7.13
CA ALA A 32 4.80 -10.12 -6.11
C ALA A 32 4.94 -9.00 -5.04
N PRO A 33 6.13 -8.68 -4.50
CA PRO A 33 6.28 -7.56 -3.58
C PRO A 33 5.92 -6.21 -4.20
N GLY A 34 6.23 -6.01 -5.49
CA GLY A 34 5.88 -4.79 -6.23
C GLY A 34 4.37 -4.63 -6.37
N ILE A 35 3.66 -5.72 -6.71
CA ILE A 35 2.20 -5.75 -6.78
C ILE A 35 1.59 -5.43 -5.41
N LEU A 36 2.08 -6.09 -4.35
CA LEU A 36 1.62 -5.85 -2.99
C LEU A 36 1.78 -4.38 -2.59
N ILE A 37 2.92 -3.77 -2.87
CA ILE A 37 3.20 -2.39 -2.46
C ILE A 37 2.38 -1.39 -3.30
N LEU A 38 2.32 -1.58 -4.62
CA LEU A 38 1.81 -0.54 -5.53
C LEU A 38 0.34 -0.73 -5.95
N MET A 39 -0.24 -1.91 -5.79
CA MET A 39 -1.61 -2.21 -6.25
C MET A 39 -2.57 -2.52 -5.09
N THR A 40 -2.15 -2.30 -3.84
CA THR A 40 -2.97 -2.58 -2.65
C THR A 40 -2.90 -1.44 -1.63
N SER A 41 -3.64 -1.59 -0.52
CA SER A 41 -3.64 -0.67 0.62
C SER A 41 -2.32 -0.58 1.41
N PHE A 42 -1.33 -1.44 1.12
CA PHE A 42 -0.09 -1.55 1.89
C PHE A 42 0.65 -0.22 2.04
N THR A 43 0.81 0.53 0.94
CA THR A 43 1.58 1.79 0.93
C THR A 43 1.02 2.80 1.93
N ARG A 44 -0.30 3.00 1.97
CA ARG A 44 -0.90 3.95 2.92
C ARG A 44 -0.68 3.53 4.37
N ILE A 45 -0.89 2.24 4.65
CA ILE A 45 -0.79 1.69 6.01
C ILE A 45 0.64 1.83 6.54
N ILE A 46 1.65 1.38 5.78
CA ILE A 46 3.04 1.41 6.26
C ILE A 46 3.55 2.84 6.47
N ILE A 47 3.14 3.79 5.63
CA ILE A 47 3.49 5.21 5.78
C ILE A 47 2.86 5.76 7.06
N VAL A 48 1.56 5.56 7.28
CA VAL A 48 0.87 6.06 8.48
C VAL A 48 1.47 5.47 9.75
N LEU A 49 1.72 4.17 9.79
CA LEU A 49 2.38 3.52 10.94
C LEU A 49 3.81 4.07 11.18
N SER A 50 4.54 4.38 10.11
CA SER A 50 5.85 5.01 10.20
C SER A 50 5.79 6.45 10.74
N PHE A 51 4.73 7.20 10.40
CA PHE A 51 4.45 8.51 10.98
C PHE A 51 4.17 8.42 12.48
N VAL A 52 3.35 7.46 12.92
CA VAL A 52 3.09 7.22 14.36
C VAL A 52 4.39 6.99 15.11
N ARG A 53 5.26 6.10 14.61
CA ARG A 53 6.57 5.85 15.22
C ARG A 53 7.41 7.11 15.33
N THR A 54 7.49 7.88 14.24
CA THR A 54 8.27 9.13 14.21
C THR A 54 7.70 10.17 15.17
N ALA A 55 6.37 10.30 15.23
CA ALA A 55 5.69 11.29 16.06
C ALA A 55 5.90 11.04 17.56
N LEU A 56 5.92 9.77 17.97
CA LEU A 56 6.23 9.36 19.34
C LEU A 56 7.68 9.62 19.73
N ALA A 57 8.59 9.88 18.76
CA ALA A 57 10.02 10.10 18.98
C ALA A 57 10.72 8.95 19.74
N THR A 58 10.20 7.73 19.63
CA THR A 58 10.75 6.53 20.23
C THR A 58 11.97 6.07 19.44
N GLN A 59 13.07 5.71 20.13
CA GLN A 59 14.26 5.16 19.48
C GLN A 59 13.95 3.74 18.97
N GLN A 60 13.75 3.60 17.66
CA GLN A 60 13.59 2.33 16.94
C GLN A 60 12.44 1.41 17.38
N MET A 61 11.60 1.83 18.33
CA MET A 61 10.39 1.10 18.75
C MET A 61 9.13 1.77 18.20
N PRO A 62 8.16 1.05 17.61
CA PRO A 62 8.23 -0.38 17.27
C PRO A 62 9.25 -0.69 16.15
N PRO A 63 9.82 -1.90 16.13
CA PRO A 63 10.74 -2.32 15.08
C PRO A 63 10.09 -2.27 13.69
N ASN A 64 10.87 -1.94 12.66
CA ASN A 64 10.40 -1.91 11.26
C ASN A 64 9.71 -3.22 10.86
N GLN A 65 10.22 -4.37 11.30
CA GLN A 65 9.66 -5.68 11.00
C GLN A 65 8.23 -5.84 11.54
N VAL A 66 7.96 -5.31 12.73
CA VAL A 66 6.61 -5.34 13.33
C VAL A 66 5.65 -4.46 12.54
N LEU A 67 6.10 -3.26 12.13
CA LEU A 67 5.26 -2.36 11.33
C LEU A 67 4.95 -2.94 9.95
N VAL A 68 5.94 -3.55 9.29
CA VAL A 68 5.75 -4.23 8.00
C VAL A 68 4.82 -5.43 8.14
N GLY A 69 4.99 -6.24 9.18
CA GLY A 69 4.09 -7.37 9.45
C GLY A 69 2.65 -6.93 9.69
N LEU A 70 2.45 -5.92 10.53
CA LEU A 70 1.12 -5.35 10.78
C LEU A 70 0.50 -4.76 9.50
N ALA A 71 1.29 -4.02 8.72
CA ALA A 71 0.84 -3.48 7.45
C ALA A 71 0.40 -4.57 6.48
N MET A 72 1.17 -5.65 6.36
CA MET A 72 0.84 -6.78 5.49
C MET A 72 -0.47 -7.47 5.89
N PHE A 73 -0.67 -7.75 7.19
CA PHE A 73 -1.90 -8.39 7.66
C PHE A 73 -3.12 -7.48 7.52
N LEU A 74 -2.99 -6.18 7.81
CA LEU A 74 -4.06 -5.22 7.57
C LEU A 74 -4.38 -5.09 6.08
N SER A 75 -3.38 -5.14 5.20
CA SER A 75 -3.58 -5.16 3.76
C SER A 75 -4.36 -6.38 3.31
N PHE A 76 -3.99 -7.58 3.77
CA PHE A 76 -4.75 -8.79 3.45
C PHE A 76 -6.19 -8.74 3.98
N PHE A 77 -6.40 -8.14 5.14
CA PHE A 77 -7.74 -7.95 5.70
C PHE A 77 -8.59 -6.99 4.85
N ILE A 78 -8.04 -5.84 4.45
CA ILE A 78 -8.74 -4.83 3.62
C ILE A 78 -8.98 -5.36 2.20
N MET A 79 -8.01 -6.07 1.62
CA MET A 79 -8.05 -6.59 0.26
C MET A 79 -8.78 -7.94 0.13
N ALA A 80 -9.26 -8.51 1.24
CA ALA A 80 -9.99 -9.79 1.24
C ALA A 80 -11.10 -9.88 0.18
N PRO A 81 -12.00 -8.89 -0.01
CA PRO A 81 -13.03 -8.95 -1.06
C PRO A 81 -12.43 -8.98 -2.47
N THR A 82 -11.41 -8.15 -2.75
CA THR A 82 -10.74 -8.11 -4.05
C THR A 82 -10.06 -9.45 -4.37
N PHE A 83 -9.35 -10.04 -3.40
CA PHE A 83 -8.72 -11.34 -3.61
C PHE A 83 -9.74 -12.47 -3.77
N HIS A 84 -10.87 -12.39 -3.08
CA HIS A 84 -11.95 -13.35 -3.24
C HIS A 84 -12.52 -13.31 -4.67
N GLU A 85 -12.78 -12.10 -5.18
CA GLU A 85 -13.32 -11.90 -6.53
C GLU A 85 -12.33 -12.37 -7.61
N VAL A 86 -11.05 -12.06 -7.47
CA VAL A 86 -9.99 -12.58 -8.36
C VAL A 86 -9.95 -14.11 -8.32
N ASN A 87 -10.12 -14.71 -7.15
CA ASN A 87 -10.11 -16.16 -7.03
C ASN A 87 -11.31 -16.81 -7.73
N GLU A 88 -12.51 -16.24 -7.58
CA GLU A 88 -13.73 -16.78 -8.21
C GLU A 88 -13.77 -16.54 -9.72
N GLN A 89 -13.38 -15.36 -10.19
CA GLN A 89 -13.54 -14.97 -11.60
C GLN A 89 -12.37 -15.38 -12.49
N ALA A 90 -11.16 -15.54 -11.93
CA ALA A 90 -9.94 -15.79 -12.69
C ALA A 90 -9.18 -17.05 -12.27
N LEU A 91 -8.85 -17.22 -10.98
CA LEU A 91 -7.97 -18.33 -10.57
C LEU A 91 -8.68 -19.69 -10.61
N THR A 92 -9.89 -19.79 -10.06
CA THR A 92 -10.64 -21.05 -10.04
C THR A 92 -10.98 -21.52 -11.46
N PRO A 93 -11.50 -20.67 -12.37
CA PRO A 93 -11.76 -21.07 -13.75
C PRO A 93 -10.48 -21.41 -14.53
N LEU A 94 -9.35 -20.76 -14.23
CA LEU A 94 -8.06 -21.09 -14.84
C LEU A 94 -7.57 -22.47 -14.41
N PHE A 95 -7.68 -22.82 -13.13
CA PHE A 95 -7.29 -24.15 -12.61
C PHE A 95 -8.24 -25.26 -13.06
N ASN A 96 -9.50 -24.93 -13.34
CA ASN A 96 -10.46 -25.84 -13.95
C ASN A 96 -10.32 -25.95 -15.48
N GLU A 97 -9.33 -25.26 -16.07
CA GLU A 97 -9.10 -25.21 -17.53
C GLU A 97 -10.31 -24.64 -18.33
N GLU A 98 -11.19 -23.87 -17.67
CA GLU A 98 -12.36 -23.24 -18.29
C GLU A 98 -11.99 -21.96 -19.08
N ILE A 99 -10.90 -21.32 -18.68
CA ILE A 99 -10.35 -20.12 -19.35
C ILE A 99 -8.85 -20.27 -19.58
N ASN A 100 -8.34 -19.56 -20.58
CA ASN A 100 -6.91 -19.47 -20.82
C ASN A 100 -6.25 -18.41 -19.93
N LEU A 101 -4.90 -18.38 -19.93
CA LEU A 101 -4.12 -17.47 -19.08
C LEU A 101 -4.34 -15.99 -19.42
N GLU A 102 -4.60 -15.66 -20.68
CA GLU A 102 -4.85 -14.29 -21.14
C GLU A 102 -6.21 -13.77 -20.62
N GLN A 103 -7.26 -14.60 -20.71
CA GLN A 103 -8.57 -14.32 -20.15
C GLN A 103 -8.53 -14.25 -18.63
N ALA A 104 -7.75 -15.12 -17.97
CA ALA A 104 -7.56 -15.06 -16.53
C ALA A 104 -6.89 -13.75 -16.11
N TYR A 105 -5.89 -13.28 -16.86
CA TYR A 105 -5.25 -11.98 -16.61
C TYR A 105 -6.25 -10.83 -16.77
N GLU A 106 -7.03 -10.82 -17.84
CA GLU A 106 -8.03 -9.77 -18.10
C GLU A 106 -9.07 -9.71 -16.97
N ARG A 107 -9.65 -10.86 -16.59
CA ARG A 107 -10.62 -10.96 -15.49
C ARG A 107 -10.01 -10.61 -14.13
N ALA A 108 -8.80 -11.09 -13.83
CA ALA A 108 -8.12 -10.78 -12.59
C ALA A 108 -7.79 -9.29 -12.47
N SER A 109 -7.56 -8.59 -13.58
CA SER A 109 -7.24 -7.16 -13.56
C SER A 109 -8.40 -6.27 -13.15
N ILE A 110 -9.65 -6.72 -13.35
CA ILE A 110 -10.86 -5.90 -13.12
C ILE A 110 -11.03 -5.55 -11.63
N PRO A 111 -11.03 -6.50 -10.68
CA PRO A 111 -11.20 -6.17 -9.26
C PRO A 111 -10.09 -5.24 -8.73
N PHE A 112 -8.86 -5.39 -9.22
CA PHE A 112 -7.76 -4.49 -8.87
C PHE A 112 -7.96 -3.09 -9.45
N LYS A 113 -8.42 -2.97 -10.71
CA LYS A 113 -8.74 -1.68 -11.32
C LYS A 113 -9.85 -0.98 -10.56
N GLU A 114 -10.89 -1.70 -10.16
CA GLU A 114 -12.00 -1.16 -9.36
C GLU A 114 -11.54 -0.65 -8.00
N PHE A 115 -10.79 -1.47 -7.26
CA PHE A 115 -10.20 -1.07 -5.98
C PHE A 115 -9.31 0.18 -6.13
N MET A 116 -8.36 0.16 -7.07
CA MET A 116 -7.44 1.29 -7.26
C MET A 116 -8.20 2.55 -7.69
N SER A 117 -9.20 2.43 -8.57
CA SER A 117 -9.94 3.59 -9.08
C SER A 117 -10.81 4.23 -8.00
N ALA A 118 -11.39 3.45 -7.09
CA ALA A 118 -12.15 3.95 -5.94
C ALA A 118 -11.29 4.81 -4.99
N HIS A 119 -9.99 4.55 -4.94
CA HIS A 119 -9.04 5.24 -4.05
C HIS A 119 -8.09 6.20 -4.78
N THR A 120 -8.18 6.30 -6.11
CA THR A 120 -7.38 7.22 -6.92
C THR A 120 -8.10 8.54 -7.07
N ARG A 121 -7.38 9.65 -6.86
CA ARG A 121 -7.94 10.98 -7.09
C ARG A 121 -8.05 11.23 -8.59
N GLN A 122 -9.20 11.70 -9.06
CA GLN A 122 -9.41 12.00 -10.48
C GLN A 122 -8.34 12.92 -11.07
N LYS A 123 -7.90 13.94 -10.31
CA LYS A 123 -6.82 14.84 -10.72
C LYS A 123 -5.49 14.10 -10.96
N ASP A 124 -5.17 13.14 -10.10
CA ASP A 124 -3.92 12.40 -10.18
C ASP A 124 -3.99 11.40 -11.35
N LEU A 125 -5.15 10.76 -11.59
CA LEU A 125 -5.38 9.91 -12.76
C LEU A 125 -5.32 10.70 -14.09
N ALA A 126 -5.98 11.86 -14.15
CA ALA A 126 -6.01 12.71 -15.34
C ALA A 126 -4.59 13.08 -15.80
N LEU A 127 -3.69 13.38 -14.87
CA LEU A 127 -2.29 13.70 -15.17
C LEU A 127 -1.61 12.58 -15.98
N PHE A 128 -1.80 11.31 -15.58
CA PHE A 128 -1.17 10.18 -16.27
C PHE A 128 -1.88 9.81 -17.58
N LEU A 129 -3.19 9.98 -17.66
CA LEU A 129 -3.94 9.81 -18.91
C LEU A 129 -3.50 10.85 -19.96
N GLU A 130 -3.38 12.13 -19.55
CA GLU A 130 -2.88 13.21 -20.41
C GLU A 130 -1.45 12.94 -20.87
N TYR A 131 -0.57 12.51 -19.96
CA TYR A 131 0.82 12.21 -20.29
C TYR A 131 0.96 11.01 -21.26
N SER A 132 0.16 9.97 -21.07
CA SER A 132 0.14 8.80 -21.94
C SER A 132 -0.59 9.01 -23.26
N LYS A 133 -1.25 10.18 -23.45
CA LYS A 133 -2.14 10.47 -24.58
C LYS A 133 -3.21 9.38 -24.78
N ALA A 134 -3.62 8.76 -23.68
CA ALA A 134 -4.68 7.76 -23.70
C ALA A 134 -6.02 8.44 -24.02
N GLU A 135 -6.90 7.73 -24.72
CA GLU A 135 -8.29 8.16 -24.87
C GLU A 135 -8.95 8.24 -23.50
N THR A 136 -9.89 9.18 -23.34
CA THR A 136 -10.64 9.31 -22.09
C THR A 136 -11.45 8.04 -21.86
N PRO A 137 -11.16 7.24 -20.81
CA PRO A 137 -11.85 5.99 -20.58
C PRO A 137 -13.30 6.26 -20.15
N GLU A 138 -14.24 5.51 -20.74
CA GLU A 138 -15.67 5.61 -20.40
C GLU A 138 -16.00 4.80 -19.14
N THR A 139 -15.30 3.69 -18.94
CA THR A 139 -15.47 2.82 -17.76
C THR A 139 -14.16 2.62 -17.01
N VAL A 140 -14.26 2.15 -15.77
CA VAL A 140 -13.09 1.79 -14.92
C VAL A 140 -12.23 0.69 -15.56
N GLN A 141 -12.86 -0.19 -16.34
CA GLN A 141 -12.21 -1.32 -16.98
C GLN A 141 -11.31 -0.86 -18.13
N ASP A 142 -11.67 0.22 -18.81
CA ASP A 142 -10.90 0.79 -19.93
C ASP A 142 -9.64 1.52 -19.47
N ILE A 143 -9.51 1.80 -18.17
CA ILE A 143 -8.36 2.53 -17.64
C ILE A 143 -7.09 1.67 -17.79
N PRO A 144 -6.05 2.15 -18.49
CA PRO A 144 -4.79 1.44 -18.61
C PRO A 144 -4.10 1.31 -17.25
N LEU A 145 -3.68 0.10 -16.87
CA LEU A 145 -2.92 -0.14 -15.63
C LEU A 145 -1.63 0.68 -15.57
N THR A 146 -1.01 0.96 -16.73
CA THR A 146 0.19 1.80 -16.86
C THR A 146 -0.04 3.24 -16.41
N ALA A 147 -1.28 3.75 -16.46
CA ALA A 147 -1.67 5.05 -15.93
C ALA A 147 -2.26 4.96 -14.52
N LEU A 148 -3.09 3.94 -14.26
CA LEU A 148 -3.79 3.79 -12.99
C LEU A 148 -2.86 3.49 -11.82
N VAL A 149 -1.90 2.56 -11.98
CA VAL A 149 -0.99 2.15 -10.90
C VAL A 149 -0.17 3.33 -10.36
N PRO A 150 0.54 4.15 -11.20
CA PRO A 150 1.28 5.29 -10.66
C PRO A 150 0.36 6.40 -10.12
N ALA A 151 -0.83 6.62 -10.71
CA ALA A 151 -1.82 7.57 -10.19
C ALA A 151 -2.33 7.18 -8.80
N PHE A 152 -2.65 5.89 -8.63
CA PHE A 152 -3.06 5.30 -7.36
C PHE A 152 -1.96 5.43 -6.32
N ALA A 153 -0.71 5.04 -6.64
CA ALA A 153 0.41 5.14 -5.72
C ALA A 153 0.62 6.57 -5.18
N ILE A 154 0.54 7.59 -6.04
CA ILE A 154 0.64 8.99 -5.63
C ILE A 154 -0.56 9.41 -4.76
N SER A 155 -1.77 8.98 -5.12
CA SER A 155 -3.00 9.25 -4.36
C SER A 155 -2.91 8.65 -2.94
N GLU A 156 -2.41 7.42 -2.82
CA GLU A 156 -2.20 6.73 -1.55
C GLU A 156 -1.16 7.42 -0.70
N ILE A 157 0.00 7.78 -1.28
CA ILE A 157 1.05 8.53 -0.57
C ILE A 157 0.50 9.84 -0.04
N LYS A 158 -0.24 10.60 -0.86
CA LYS A 158 -0.81 11.89 -0.46
C LYS A 158 -1.78 11.73 0.71
N THR A 159 -2.68 10.75 0.63
CA THR A 159 -3.66 10.46 1.69
C THR A 159 -2.95 9.98 2.96
N ALA A 160 -1.92 9.14 2.84
CA ALA A 160 -1.12 8.68 3.96
C ALA A 160 -0.38 9.81 4.67
N PHE A 161 0.18 10.76 3.92
CA PHE A 161 0.82 11.95 4.46
C PHE A 161 -0.18 12.88 5.15
N GLN A 162 -1.41 13.01 4.62
CA GLN A 162 -2.47 13.77 5.27
C GLN A 162 -2.84 13.18 6.63
N ILE A 163 -3.06 11.86 6.69
CA ILE A 163 -3.33 11.14 7.94
C ILE A 163 -2.13 11.24 8.90
N GLY A 164 -0.93 10.99 8.39
CA GLY A 164 0.31 11.06 9.16
C GLY A 164 0.55 12.44 9.77
N PHE A 165 0.27 13.51 9.02
CA PHE A 165 0.34 14.87 9.53
C PHE A 165 -0.68 15.13 10.63
N MET A 166 -1.94 14.70 10.46
CA MET A 166 -2.97 14.83 11.50
C MET A 166 -2.57 14.13 12.81
N ILE A 167 -1.95 12.94 12.72
CA ILE A 167 -1.40 12.22 13.87
C ILE A 167 -0.25 13.00 14.52
N PHE A 168 0.56 13.72 13.74
CA PHE A 168 1.73 14.44 14.23
C PHE A 168 1.37 15.69 15.06
N ILE A 169 0.27 16.37 14.74
CA ILE A 169 -0.16 17.63 15.37
C ILE A 169 -0.18 17.58 16.91
N PRO A 170 -0.89 16.65 17.58
CA PRO A 170 -0.94 16.63 19.04
C PRO A 170 0.45 16.47 19.68
N PHE A 171 1.32 15.65 19.10
CA PHE A 171 2.68 15.44 19.63
C PHE A 171 3.58 16.65 19.42
N LEU A 172 3.43 17.35 18.30
CA LEU A 172 4.13 18.60 18.04
C LEU A 172 3.75 19.67 19.06
N VAL A 173 2.47 19.77 19.44
CA VAL A 173 2.03 20.69 20.50
C VAL A 173 2.72 20.36 21.83
N ILE A 174 2.83 19.08 22.20
CA ILE A 174 3.55 18.66 23.42
C ILE A 174 5.02 19.09 23.34
N ASP A 175 5.69 18.88 22.20
CA ASP A 175 7.10 19.30 22.03
C ASP A 175 7.26 20.81 22.20
N MET A 176 6.39 21.61 21.59
CA MET A 176 6.44 23.08 21.70
C MET A 176 6.20 23.56 23.13
N VAL A 177 5.25 22.93 23.85
CA VAL A 177 4.96 23.26 25.24
C VAL A 177 6.13 22.89 26.14
N VAL A 178 6.67 21.67 26.03
CA VAL A 178 7.81 21.22 26.85
C VAL A 178 9.05 22.07 26.58
N ALA A 179 9.33 22.38 25.32
CA ALA A 179 10.46 23.25 24.95
C ALA A 179 10.33 24.65 25.56
N SER A 180 9.14 25.26 25.50
CA SER A 180 8.93 26.61 26.07
C SER A 180 9.09 26.64 27.60
N VAL A 181 8.63 25.60 28.30
CA VAL A 181 8.81 25.49 29.77
C VAL A 181 10.28 25.27 30.12
N LEU A 182 10.99 24.38 29.43
CA LEU A 182 12.43 24.13 29.69
C LEU A 182 13.28 25.39 29.44
N MET A 183 13.00 26.13 28.37
CA MET A 183 13.65 27.41 28.10
C MET A 183 13.37 28.43 29.19
N SER A 184 12.14 28.48 29.71
CA SER A 184 11.77 29.36 30.83
C SER A 184 12.49 29.00 32.14
N MET A 185 12.87 27.74 32.34
CA MET A 185 13.64 27.28 33.50
C MET A 185 15.17 27.51 33.35
N GLY A 186 15.62 28.03 32.21
CA GLY A 186 17.04 28.23 31.92
C GLY A 186 17.80 26.95 31.54
N MET A 187 17.10 25.83 31.31
CA MET A 187 17.72 24.54 30.95
C MET A 187 17.93 24.43 29.43
N MET A 188 18.82 25.25 28.87
CA MET A 188 19.09 25.26 27.42
C MET A 188 19.83 24.01 26.90
N MET A 189 20.48 23.25 27.78
CA MET A 189 21.38 22.14 27.40
C MET A 189 20.68 20.77 27.34
N LEU A 190 19.45 20.66 27.83
CA LEU A 190 18.69 19.40 27.78
C LEU A 190 17.86 19.35 26.50
N PRO A 191 17.97 18.29 25.67
CA PRO A 191 17.13 18.14 24.49
C PRO A 191 15.65 18.05 24.89
N PRO A 192 14.77 18.96 24.44
CA PRO A 192 13.36 18.96 24.86
C PRO A 192 12.62 17.65 24.56
N VAL A 193 13.04 16.95 23.50
CA VAL A 193 12.46 15.67 23.06
C VAL A 193 12.60 14.56 24.12
N MET A 194 13.70 14.56 24.89
CA MET A 194 13.89 13.56 25.95
C MET A 194 12.88 13.73 27.08
N ILE A 195 12.47 14.97 27.34
CA ILE A 195 11.49 15.31 28.37
C ILE A 195 10.06 15.14 27.84
N SER A 196 9.80 15.43 26.57
CA SER A 196 8.46 15.27 25.98
C SER A 196 8.07 13.81 25.74
N LEU A 197 9.05 12.92 25.51
CA LEU A 197 8.82 11.50 25.18
C LEU A 197 7.88 10.77 26.17
N PRO A 198 8.08 10.80 27.51
CA PRO A 198 7.15 10.18 28.45
C PRO A 198 5.71 10.72 28.35
N PHE A 199 5.54 12.03 28.15
CA PHE A 199 4.22 12.65 28.00
C PHE A 199 3.52 12.20 26.72
N LYS A 200 4.27 12.09 25.61
CA LYS A 200 3.74 11.58 24.34
C LYS A 200 3.26 10.14 24.46
N ILE A 201 4.08 9.28 25.06
CA ILE A 201 3.73 7.86 25.27
C ILE A 201 2.50 7.75 26.17
N LEU A 202 2.49 8.49 27.29
CA LEU A 202 1.37 8.49 28.22
C LEU A 202 0.07 8.94 27.53
N LEU A 203 0.11 10.05 26.79
CA LEU A 203 -1.05 10.52 26.04
C LEU A 203 -1.52 9.46 25.03
N PHE A 204 -0.60 8.89 24.25
CA PHE A 204 -0.93 7.91 23.23
C PHE A 204 -1.55 6.63 23.83
N VAL A 205 -1.06 6.16 24.98
CA VAL A 205 -1.64 5.00 25.66
C VAL A 205 -3.00 5.34 26.29
N MET A 206 -3.14 6.52 26.91
CA MET A 206 -4.40 6.93 27.56
C MET A 206 -5.57 7.05 26.58
N VAL A 207 -5.31 7.45 25.34
CA VAL A 207 -6.36 7.58 24.30
C VAL A 207 -6.55 6.32 23.48
N ASP A 208 -5.87 5.22 23.82
CA ASP A 208 -5.81 4.00 23.02
C ASP A 208 -5.40 4.28 21.56
N GLY A 209 -4.25 4.94 21.41
CA GLY A 209 -3.80 5.47 20.13
C GLY A 209 -3.60 4.43 19.04
N TRP A 210 -3.18 3.19 19.39
CA TRP A 210 -3.07 2.11 18.41
C TRP A 210 -4.44 1.72 17.84
N TYR A 211 -5.45 1.59 18.69
CA TYR A 211 -6.82 1.32 18.25
C TYR A 211 -7.34 2.45 17.35
N LEU A 212 -7.14 3.71 17.73
CA LEU A 212 -7.58 4.86 16.91
C LEU A 212 -6.91 4.92 15.55
N VAL A 213 -5.60 4.66 15.48
CA VAL A 213 -4.84 4.64 14.22
C VAL A 213 -5.34 3.52 13.31
N VAL A 214 -5.45 2.29 13.83
CA VAL A 214 -5.93 1.14 13.04
C VAL A 214 -7.36 1.36 12.59
N LYS A 215 -8.24 1.83 13.48
CA LYS A 215 -9.63 2.16 13.14
C LYS A 215 -9.69 3.23 12.03
N SER A 216 -8.92 4.30 12.14
CA SER A 216 -8.88 5.36 11.13
C SER A 216 -8.37 4.84 9.77
N LEU A 217 -7.40 3.91 9.77
CA LEU A 217 -6.93 3.29 8.54
C LEU A 217 -8.02 2.43 7.90
N LEU A 218 -8.67 1.57 8.69
CA LEU A 218 -9.75 0.71 8.19
C LEU A 218 -10.94 1.51 7.65
N GLN A 219 -11.28 2.64 8.27
CA GLN A 219 -12.37 3.52 7.81
C GLN A 219 -11.99 4.38 6.59
N SER A 220 -10.70 4.44 6.24
CA SER A 220 -10.22 5.23 5.10
C SER A 220 -10.30 4.46 3.77
N PHE A 221 -10.50 3.15 3.84
CA PHE A 221 -10.74 2.26 2.71
C PHE A 221 -12.23 1.86 2.70
#